data_AF-A0A954E257-F1
#
_entry.id   AF-A0A954E257-F1
#
_cell.length_a   1.000
_cell.length_b   1.000
_cell.length_c   1.000
_cell.angle_alpha   90.00
_cell.angle_beta   90.00
_cell.angle_gamma   90.00
#
_symmetry.space_group_name_H-M   'P 1'
#
loop_
_entity.id
_entity.type
_entity.pdbx_description
1 polymer ?
#
loop_
_entity_poly.entity_id
_entity_poly.type
_entity_poly.pdbx_seq_one_letter_code
_entity_poly.pdbx_strand_id
1 'polypeptide(L)'
;MKRSVRYMLALAVVVWGQMNAAPLLAEEAVSPVTVTVVDRPWDNGDSLVATIQLSAEHFQELHQENTASRIILTIAEENNGLYVPLAEYPPNDGNWEIDDAARTLRRIVSGLHPRHDYYFRVRWRDPAGDERIVAATSQAVSTKRQWFLGDKWVLAVVGFLICGAVICFIELAKLGRPMKVRKIAGLEAVDEAVGRATEMGRSVLFVPGIQDMNDIQTIAGLNILSHVARTAAEFDAKVEVPTSRALVMTAARETLQGSFLAAGRPDAYNPDLSYYVTDEQFGYVAYVSGMMVREKPAACFYLGSFFAESLILAETGNSIGAIQVAGTAQPSQLPFFVAACDYTLIGEELFAASAYLSGSPEELGSLKGQDVGKIIVAVGIVAGCVWETWLLWPA
;
A
#
# COMPACT_ATOMS: atom_id res chain seq x y z
N MET A 1 9.89 18.76 16.95
CA MET A 1 8.80 18.52 17.92
C MET A 1 7.53 19.37 17.75
N LYS A 2 7.57 20.71 17.62
CA LYS A 2 6.34 21.56 17.61
C LYS A 2 5.59 21.71 16.28
N ARG A 3 6.13 21.28 15.13
CA ARG A 3 5.47 21.44 13.80
C ARG A 3 4.80 20.17 13.30
N SER A 4 5.42 18.99 13.43
CA SER A 4 4.86 17.71 12.99
C SER A 4 3.67 17.22 13.82
N VAL A 5 3.68 17.44 15.14
CA VAL A 5 2.55 17.11 16.03
C VAL A 5 1.34 18.03 15.79
N ARG A 6 1.55 19.26 15.29
CA ARG A 6 0.48 20.19 14.93
C ARG A 6 -0.30 19.75 13.69
N TYR A 7 0.33 19.04 12.74
CA TYR A 7 -0.37 18.53 11.56
C TYR A 7 -1.21 17.28 11.86
N MET A 8 -0.77 16.40 12.76
CA MET A 8 -1.59 15.25 13.22
C MET A 8 -2.80 15.68 14.06
N LEU A 9 -2.64 16.68 14.93
CA LEU A 9 -3.75 17.25 15.70
C LEU A 9 -4.71 18.10 14.83
N ALA A 10 -4.21 18.74 13.77
CA ALA A 10 -5.06 19.49 12.84
C ALA A 10 -6.00 18.57 12.02
N LEU A 11 -5.59 17.33 11.71
CA LEU A 11 -6.46 16.36 11.05
C LEU A 11 -7.58 15.85 11.98
N ALA A 12 -7.29 15.68 13.28
CA ALA A 12 -8.28 15.21 14.26
C ALA A 12 -9.37 16.26 14.58
N VAL A 13 -9.08 17.55 14.42
CA VAL A 13 -10.05 18.64 14.67
C VAL A 13 -11.01 18.85 13.48
N VAL A 14 -10.59 18.53 12.25
CA VAL A 14 -11.47 18.60 11.07
C VAL A 14 -12.55 17.52 11.09
N VAL A 15 -12.26 16.36 11.71
CA VAL A 15 -13.18 15.22 11.86
C VAL A 15 -14.33 15.52 12.85
N TRP A 16 -14.13 16.44 13.81
CA TRP A 16 -15.15 16.76 14.82
C TRP A 16 -16.08 17.93 14.42
N GLY A 17 -15.66 18.75 13.45
CA GLY A 17 -16.36 19.99 13.05
C GLY A 17 -17.59 19.83 12.15
N GLN A 18 -18.02 18.61 11.82
CA GLN A 18 -19.16 18.36 10.93
C GLN A 18 -20.47 18.01 11.65
N MET A 19 -20.53 18.14 12.97
CA MET A 19 -21.77 17.99 13.72
C MET A 19 -22.46 19.35 13.92
N ASN A 20 -23.69 19.44 13.39
CA ASN A 20 -24.71 20.51 13.52
C ASN A 20 -24.63 21.72 12.59
N ALA A 21 -25.61 21.78 11.67
CA ALA A 21 -26.67 22.79 11.69
C ALA A 21 -27.83 22.34 10.79
N ALA A 22 -28.96 21.96 11.37
CA ALA A 22 -30.21 21.82 10.62
C ALA A 22 -30.82 23.21 10.45
N PRO A 23 -31.11 23.68 9.22
CA PRO A 23 -31.76 24.96 9.02
C PRO A 23 -33.26 24.82 9.30
N LEU A 24 -33.79 25.66 10.20
CA LEU A 24 -35.20 26.05 10.18
C LEU A 24 -35.44 26.90 8.92
N LEU A 25 -36.52 26.65 8.17
CA LEU A 25 -37.61 27.61 7.96
C LEU A 25 -38.63 27.15 6.89
N ALA A 26 -39.83 27.68 7.10
CA ALA A 26 -40.97 27.88 6.21
C ALA A 26 -41.94 26.72 5.97
N GLU A 27 -43.11 26.92 6.58
CA GLU A 27 -44.33 26.14 6.60
C GLU A 27 -45.11 26.35 5.29
N GLU A 28 -45.40 25.28 4.53
CA GLU A 28 -46.52 25.28 3.58
C GLU A 28 -46.99 23.84 3.24
N ALA A 29 -48.31 23.66 3.37
CA ALA A 29 -49.19 22.58 2.91
C ALA A 29 -48.92 21.12 3.37
N VAL A 30 -49.77 20.66 4.30
CA VAL A 30 -49.82 19.32 4.90
C VAL A 30 -50.15 18.23 3.87
N SER A 31 -49.17 17.38 3.56
CA SER A 31 -49.39 15.94 3.37
C SER A 31 -48.80 15.23 4.59
N PRO A 32 -49.48 14.21 5.14
CA PRO A 32 -49.11 13.65 6.45
C PRO A 32 -47.89 12.71 6.37
N VAL A 33 -47.33 12.50 5.17
CA VAL A 33 -46.09 11.76 4.92
C VAL A 33 -45.04 12.73 4.41
N THR A 34 -43.83 12.70 4.98
CA THR A 34 -42.71 13.54 4.51
C THR A 34 -41.52 12.68 4.13
N VAL A 35 -40.74 13.15 3.15
CA VAL A 35 -39.49 12.51 2.72
C VAL A 35 -38.34 13.48 2.92
N THR A 36 -37.33 13.04 3.66
CA THR A 36 -36.09 13.78 3.85
C THR A 36 -34.95 12.94 3.30
N VAL A 37 -34.17 13.50 2.38
CA VAL A 37 -33.03 12.83 1.78
C VAL A 37 -31.77 13.63 2.08
N VAL A 38 -30.74 12.96 2.58
CA VAL A 38 -29.46 13.57 2.93
C VAL A 38 -28.31 12.75 2.32
N ASP A 39 -27.20 13.43 2.02
CA ASP A 39 -25.95 12.80 1.61
C ASP A 39 -25.48 11.81 2.69
N ARG A 40 -25.07 10.61 2.28
CA ARG A 40 -24.60 9.61 3.24
C ARG A 40 -23.27 10.08 3.82
N PRO A 41 -23.14 10.18 5.16
CA PRO A 41 -21.87 10.58 5.74
C PRO A 41 -20.83 9.46 5.57
N TRP A 42 -19.59 9.88 5.36
CA TRP A 42 -18.38 9.06 5.23
C TRP A 42 -18.37 8.06 4.07
N ASP A 43 -18.98 8.41 2.94
CA ASP A 43 -19.03 7.56 1.75
C ASP A 43 -18.18 8.12 0.60
N ASN A 44 -18.21 7.42 -0.56
CA ASN A 44 -17.49 7.86 -1.75
C ASN A 44 -18.27 8.92 -2.56
N GLY A 45 -19.33 9.49 -1.99
CA GLY A 45 -20.29 10.34 -2.67
C GLY A 45 -21.11 9.57 -3.71
N ASP A 46 -21.46 8.31 -3.42
CA ASP A 46 -22.23 7.45 -4.32
C ASP A 46 -23.56 7.01 -3.70
N SER A 47 -23.86 7.49 -2.50
CA SER A 47 -25.01 7.06 -1.74
C SER A 47 -25.77 8.22 -1.09
N LEU A 48 -27.09 8.15 -1.11
CA LEU A 48 -27.98 9.04 -0.37
C LEU A 48 -28.80 8.24 0.65
N VAL A 49 -29.18 8.86 1.75
CA VAL A 49 -30.04 8.26 2.78
C VAL A 49 -31.43 8.90 2.68
N ALA A 50 -32.41 8.13 2.24
CA ALA A 50 -33.81 8.55 2.21
C ALA A 50 -34.53 8.10 3.49
N THR A 51 -35.14 9.06 4.20
CA THR A 51 -35.94 8.84 5.40
C THR A 51 -37.36 9.29 5.12
N ILE A 52 -38.30 8.36 5.21
CA ILE A 52 -39.73 8.59 4.99
C ILE A 52 -40.41 8.56 6.36
N GLN A 53 -40.97 9.69 6.77
CA GLN A 53 -41.77 9.80 7.98
C GLN A 53 -43.23 9.54 7.65
N LEU A 54 -43.82 8.52 8.27
CA LEU A 54 -45.20 8.12 8.00
C LEU A 54 -46.17 8.72 9.01
N SER A 55 -47.41 8.93 8.55
CA SER A 55 -48.53 9.23 9.43
C SER A 55 -48.99 7.97 10.17
N ALA A 56 -49.73 8.13 11.27
CA ALA A 56 -50.25 7.00 12.04
C ALA A 56 -51.11 6.05 11.17
N GLU A 57 -51.93 6.62 10.28
CA GLU A 57 -52.83 5.88 9.38
C GLU A 57 -52.03 5.05 8.37
N HIS A 58 -51.12 5.68 7.61
CA HIS A 58 -50.29 4.98 6.63
C HIS A 58 -49.38 3.93 7.28
N PHE A 59 -48.87 4.19 8.49
CA PHE A 59 -48.05 3.22 9.21
C PHE A 59 -48.86 1.97 9.61
N GLN A 60 -50.09 2.15 10.11
CA GLN A 60 -50.96 1.03 10.47
C GLN A 60 -51.40 0.23 9.24
N GLU A 61 -51.72 0.89 8.12
CA GLU A 61 -52.12 0.22 6.87
C GLU A 61 -51.01 -0.64 6.25
N LEU A 62 -49.75 -0.24 6.39
CA LEU A 62 -48.60 -1.03 5.90
C LEU A 62 -48.30 -2.27 6.76
N HIS A 63 -48.77 -2.30 8.02
CA HIS A 63 -48.50 -3.39 8.98
C HIS A 63 -49.69 -4.33 9.17
N GLN A 64 -50.83 -4.08 8.51
CA GLN A 64 -51.95 -5.02 8.50
C GLN A 64 -51.67 -6.18 7.53
N GLU A 65 -51.85 -7.42 7.99
CA GLU A 65 -51.51 -8.66 7.25
C GLU A 65 -52.30 -8.87 5.93
N ASN A 66 -53.25 -7.99 5.60
CA ASN A 66 -54.21 -8.20 4.50
C ASN A 66 -54.37 -6.99 3.55
N THR A 67 -53.49 -5.99 3.63
CA THR A 67 -53.50 -4.82 2.74
C THR A 67 -52.44 -4.95 1.64
N ALA A 68 -52.87 -4.81 0.38
CA ALA A 68 -51.96 -4.75 -0.77
C ALA A 68 -51.29 -3.37 -0.95
N SER A 69 -51.41 -2.49 0.05
CA SER A 69 -50.86 -1.13 0.01
C SER A 69 -49.34 -1.14 0.01
N ARG A 70 -48.72 -0.31 -0.84
CA ARG A 70 -47.26 -0.20 -0.93
C ARG A 70 -46.81 1.24 -1.04
N ILE A 71 -45.65 1.52 -0.44
CA ILE A 71 -44.87 2.71 -0.69
C ILE A 71 -43.85 2.41 -1.78
N ILE A 72 -43.72 3.32 -2.73
CA ILE A 72 -42.75 3.25 -3.81
C ILE A 72 -41.87 4.50 -3.76
N LEU A 73 -40.60 4.32 -3.44
CA LEU A 73 -39.60 5.37 -3.52
C LEU A 73 -39.13 5.47 -4.97
N THR A 74 -39.23 6.66 -5.54
CA THR A 74 -38.84 6.95 -6.92
C THR A 74 -37.79 8.04 -6.95
N ILE A 75 -36.89 7.97 -7.94
CA ILE A 75 -35.76 8.89 -8.11
C ILE A 75 -35.77 9.49 -9.54
N ALA A 76 -35.35 10.75 -9.67
CA ALA A 76 -35.11 11.41 -10.94
C ALA A 76 -33.85 12.28 -10.88
N GLU A 77 -33.21 12.47 -12.03
CA GLU A 77 -32.04 13.35 -12.20
C GLU A 77 -32.44 14.81 -12.46
N GLU A 78 -33.70 15.06 -12.80
CA GLU A 78 -34.25 16.39 -13.07
C GLU A 78 -35.60 16.56 -12.35
N ASN A 79 -35.90 17.78 -11.90
CA ASN A 79 -37.09 18.08 -11.07
C ASN A 79 -38.41 17.60 -11.71
N ASN A 80 -38.54 17.80 -13.02
CA ASN A 80 -39.69 17.38 -13.84
C ASN A 80 -39.34 16.28 -14.84
N GLY A 81 -38.25 15.54 -14.60
CA GLY A 81 -37.83 14.42 -15.43
C GLY A 81 -38.66 13.15 -15.21
N LEU A 82 -38.18 12.05 -15.81
CA LEU A 82 -38.77 10.73 -15.62
C LEU A 82 -38.36 10.16 -14.25
N TYR A 83 -39.34 10.00 -13.34
CA TYR A 83 -39.11 9.34 -12.06
C TYR A 83 -39.19 7.82 -12.22
N VAL A 84 -38.08 7.14 -11.92
CA VAL A 84 -37.95 5.68 -12.00
C VAL A 84 -38.16 5.08 -10.60
N PRO A 85 -38.91 3.96 -10.46
CA PRO A 85 -39.05 3.27 -9.18
C PRO A 85 -37.71 2.68 -8.75
N LEU A 86 -37.29 3.06 -7.53
CA LEU A 86 -36.05 2.60 -6.91
C LEU A 86 -36.31 1.44 -5.94
N ALA A 87 -37.40 1.54 -5.16
CA ALA A 87 -37.68 0.60 -4.09
C ALA A 87 -39.16 0.58 -3.71
N GLU A 88 -39.67 -0.58 -3.32
CA GLU A 88 -41.02 -0.73 -2.76
C GLU A 88 -40.96 -1.25 -1.31
N TYR A 89 -41.98 -0.93 -0.51
CA TYR A 89 -42.21 -1.49 0.83
C TYR A 89 -43.72 -1.53 1.12
N PRO A 90 -44.30 -2.66 1.58
CA PRO A 90 -43.73 -3.99 1.75
C PRO A 90 -43.60 -4.76 0.40
N PRO A 91 -42.82 -5.86 0.32
CA PRO A 91 -42.08 -6.51 1.41
C PRO A 91 -40.77 -5.79 1.77
N ASN A 92 -40.23 -6.05 2.97
CA ASN A 92 -38.87 -5.62 3.29
C ASN A 92 -37.86 -6.51 2.55
N ASP A 93 -37.10 -5.92 1.62
CA ASP A 93 -36.04 -6.58 0.86
C ASP A 93 -34.72 -6.72 1.66
N GLY A 94 -34.72 -6.34 2.94
CA GLY A 94 -33.55 -6.30 3.81
C GLY A 94 -32.79 -4.98 3.79
N ASN A 95 -33.19 -4.02 2.93
CA ASN A 95 -32.54 -2.71 2.79
C ASN A 95 -33.36 -1.56 3.42
N TRP A 96 -34.49 -1.87 4.05
CA TRP A 96 -35.27 -0.92 4.83
C TRP A 96 -35.00 -1.11 6.32
N GLU A 97 -34.53 -0.04 6.96
CA GLU A 97 -34.51 0.11 8.41
C GLU A 97 -35.83 0.75 8.85
N ILE A 98 -36.52 0.12 9.80
CA ILE A 98 -37.82 0.56 10.29
C ILE A 98 -37.66 0.96 11.75
N ASP A 99 -38.09 2.17 12.09
CA ASP A 99 -38.25 2.60 13.48
C ASP A 99 -39.75 2.73 13.76
N ASP A 100 -40.30 1.75 14.47
CA ASP A 100 -41.74 1.69 14.81
C ASP A 100 -42.17 2.81 15.76
N ALA A 101 -41.27 3.25 16.64
CA ALA A 101 -41.57 4.30 17.62
C ALA A 101 -41.63 5.66 16.93
N ALA A 102 -40.69 5.93 16.02
CA ALA A 102 -40.67 7.14 15.21
C ALA A 102 -41.58 7.06 13.98
N ARG A 103 -42.05 5.87 13.59
CA ARG A 103 -42.80 5.59 12.35
C ARG A 103 -42.03 6.03 11.09
N THR A 104 -40.74 5.73 11.08
CA THR A 104 -39.86 6.08 9.95
C THR A 104 -39.41 4.85 9.19
N LEU A 105 -39.34 5.00 7.86
CA LEU A 105 -38.70 4.06 6.96
C LEU A 105 -37.43 4.70 6.40
N ARG A 106 -36.28 4.09 6.68
CA ARG A 106 -34.98 4.58 6.23
C ARG A 106 -34.38 3.60 5.23
N ARG A 107 -33.89 4.13 4.11
CA ARG A 107 -33.22 3.34 3.06
C ARG A 107 -31.98 4.05 2.54
N ILE A 108 -30.92 3.28 2.37
CA ILE A 108 -29.69 3.72 1.70
C ILE A 108 -29.86 3.48 0.20
N VAL A 109 -29.70 4.54 -0.59
CA VAL A 109 -29.74 4.53 -2.04
C VAL A 109 -28.31 4.60 -2.55
N SER A 110 -27.76 3.48 -3.00
CA SER A 110 -26.37 3.37 -3.49
C SER A 110 -26.32 3.24 -5.01
N GLY A 111 -25.12 3.45 -5.58
CA GLY A 111 -24.90 3.35 -7.03
C GLY A 111 -25.22 4.64 -7.80
N LEU A 112 -25.28 5.77 -7.09
CA LEU A 112 -25.52 7.07 -7.68
C LEU A 112 -24.22 7.67 -8.24
N HIS A 113 -24.37 8.57 -9.21
CA HIS A 113 -23.23 9.28 -9.77
C HIS A 113 -22.73 10.33 -8.77
N PRO A 114 -21.41 10.43 -8.52
CA PRO A 114 -20.87 11.45 -7.63
C PRO A 114 -21.06 12.87 -8.16
N ARG A 115 -21.36 13.81 -7.26
CA ARG A 115 -21.58 15.23 -7.58
C ARG A 115 -22.75 15.45 -8.54
N HIS A 116 -23.77 14.59 -8.44
CA HIS A 116 -24.98 14.70 -9.23
C HIS A 116 -26.16 15.03 -8.33
N ASP A 117 -27.09 15.82 -8.87
CA ASP A 117 -28.31 16.23 -8.19
C ASP A 117 -29.42 15.21 -8.44
N TYR A 118 -30.15 14.87 -7.39
CA TYR A 118 -31.27 13.93 -7.46
C TYR A 118 -32.51 14.48 -6.78
N TYR A 119 -33.67 14.11 -7.32
CA TYR A 119 -34.99 14.41 -6.77
C TYR A 119 -35.69 13.11 -6.40
N PHE A 120 -36.38 13.11 -5.25
CA PHE A 120 -37.07 11.93 -4.74
C PHE A 120 -38.56 12.19 -4.57
N ARG A 121 -39.36 11.18 -4.92
CA ARG A 121 -40.81 11.18 -4.68
C ARG A 121 -41.21 9.85 -4.06
N VAL A 122 -42.12 9.94 -3.10
CA VAL A 122 -42.76 8.80 -2.46
C VAL A 122 -44.16 8.68 -3.05
N ARG A 123 -44.44 7.54 -3.68
CA ARG A 123 -45.78 7.20 -4.16
C ARG A 123 -46.41 6.17 -3.24
N TRP A 124 -47.70 6.32 -3.03
CA TRP A 124 -48.54 5.36 -2.33
C TRP A 124 -49.40 4.63 -3.35
N ARG A 125 -49.32 3.30 -3.36
CA ARG A 125 -50.16 2.41 -4.15
C ARG A 125 -51.25 1.85 -3.24
N ASP A 126 -52.50 2.21 -3.50
CA ASP A 126 -53.65 1.69 -2.76
C ASP A 126 -53.94 0.22 -3.15
N PRO A 127 -54.75 -0.54 -2.39
CA PRO A 127 -55.07 -1.94 -2.70
C PRO A 127 -55.78 -2.13 -4.05
N ALA A 128 -56.42 -1.08 -4.58
CA ALA A 128 -57.03 -1.05 -5.91
C ALA A 128 -56.01 -0.90 -7.07
N GLY A 129 -54.74 -0.62 -6.75
CA GLY A 129 -53.66 -0.44 -7.72
C GLY A 129 -53.39 1.00 -8.14
N ASP A 130 -54.18 1.97 -7.66
CA ASP A 130 -53.99 3.39 -7.95
C ASP A 130 -52.77 3.95 -7.22
N GLU A 131 -51.92 4.70 -7.93
CA GLU A 131 -50.73 5.35 -7.39
C GLU A 131 -50.93 6.87 -7.22
N ARG A 132 -50.66 7.39 -6.02
CA ARG A 132 -50.67 8.82 -5.72
C ARG A 132 -49.35 9.28 -5.10
N ILE A 133 -48.91 10.47 -5.44
CA ILE A 133 -47.71 11.07 -4.82
C ILE A 133 -48.10 11.56 -3.43
N VAL A 134 -47.42 11.05 -2.40
CA VAL A 134 -47.68 11.40 -0.99
C VAL A 134 -46.58 12.26 -0.37
N ALA A 135 -45.36 12.23 -0.93
CA ALA A 135 -44.28 13.14 -0.53
C ALA A 135 -43.29 13.37 -1.69
N ALA A 136 -42.64 14.52 -1.70
CA ALA A 136 -41.60 14.87 -2.68
C ALA A 136 -40.54 15.77 -2.05
N THR A 137 -39.29 15.66 -2.49
CA THR A 137 -38.24 16.63 -2.14
C THR A 137 -38.45 17.93 -2.91
N SER A 138 -38.45 19.07 -2.21
CA SER A 138 -38.62 20.41 -2.81
C SER A 138 -37.37 20.92 -3.54
N GLN A 139 -36.19 20.45 -3.13
CA GLN A 139 -34.90 20.81 -3.72
C GLN A 139 -34.13 19.56 -4.13
N ALA A 140 -33.20 19.73 -5.06
CA ALA A 140 -32.26 18.69 -5.46
C ALA A 140 -31.33 18.34 -4.28
N VAL A 141 -31.07 17.06 -4.09
CA VAL A 141 -30.10 16.55 -3.13
C VAL A 141 -28.90 16.02 -3.88
N SER A 142 -27.75 16.67 -3.68
CA SER A 142 -26.50 16.30 -4.34
C SER A 142 -25.73 15.25 -3.56
N THR A 143 -25.21 14.24 -4.24
CA THR A 143 -24.17 13.35 -3.68
C THR A 143 -22.84 14.08 -3.55
N LYS A 144 -22.15 13.97 -2.41
CA LYS A 144 -20.88 14.66 -2.19
C LYS A 144 -19.79 13.67 -1.83
N ARG A 145 -18.76 13.61 -2.67
CA ARG A 145 -17.57 12.80 -2.37
C ARG A 145 -16.84 13.37 -1.16
N GLN A 146 -16.72 12.56 -0.12
CA GLN A 146 -16.08 12.96 1.13
C GLN A 146 -14.59 12.64 1.11
N TRP A 147 -13.83 13.32 1.98
CA TRP A 147 -12.37 13.11 2.06
C TRP A 147 -12.00 11.80 2.75
N PHE A 148 -12.94 11.23 3.52
CA PHE A 148 -12.72 10.00 4.28
C PHE A 148 -13.86 9.00 4.08
N LEU A 149 -13.49 7.76 3.81
CA LEU A 149 -14.42 6.64 3.75
C LEU A 149 -14.53 6.01 5.14
N GLY A 150 -15.68 6.18 5.78
CA GLY A 150 -15.97 5.72 7.13
C GLY A 150 -15.85 4.21 7.26
N ASP A 151 -16.24 3.46 6.22
CA ASP A 151 -16.08 2.01 6.16
C ASP A 151 -14.61 1.57 6.27
N LYS A 152 -13.66 2.46 5.98
CA LYS A 152 -12.21 2.22 6.05
C LYS A 152 -11.56 2.79 7.31
N TRP A 153 -12.34 3.09 8.36
CA TRP A 153 -11.81 3.69 9.59
C TRP A 153 -10.71 2.84 10.24
N VAL A 154 -10.86 1.51 10.24
CA VAL A 154 -9.85 0.58 10.77
C VAL A 154 -8.53 0.73 10.02
N LEU A 155 -8.58 0.80 8.69
CA LEU A 155 -7.39 0.98 7.84
C LEU A 155 -6.68 2.31 8.16
N ALA A 156 -7.44 3.37 8.42
CA ALA A 156 -6.89 4.67 8.79
C ALA A 156 -6.19 4.64 10.15
N VAL A 157 -6.77 3.97 11.14
CA VAL A 157 -6.15 3.78 12.46
C VAL A 157 -4.85 3.00 12.33
N VAL A 158 -4.87 1.87 11.61
CA VAL A 158 -3.65 1.07 11.37
C VAL A 158 -2.59 1.88 10.63
N GLY A 159 -2.98 2.60 9.58
CA GLY A 159 -2.06 3.47 8.83
C GLY A 159 -1.45 4.56 9.71
N PHE A 160 -2.25 5.20 10.57
CA PHE A 160 -1.77 6.20 11.50
C PHE A 160 -0.80 5.61 12.54
N LEU A 161 -1.08 4.42 13.06
CA LEU A 161 -0.18 3.72 13.99
C LEU A 161 1.16 3.38 13.34
N ILE A 162 1.16 2.85 12.11
CA ILE A 162 2.39 2.50 11.38
C ILE A 162 3.20 3.76 11.05
N CYS A 163 2.57 4.76 10.44
CA CYS A 163 3.24 6.04 10.12
C CYS A 163 3.75 6.73 11.39
N GLY A 164 2.96 6.72 12.46
CA GLY A 164 3.33 7.25 13.77
C GLY A 164 4.53 6.53 14.38
N ALA A 165 4.56 5.19 14.30
CA ALA A 165 5.71 4.39 14.75
C ALA A 165 6.98 4.75 13.96
N VAL A 166 6.91 4.77 12.62
CA VAL A 166 8.05 5.14 11.76
C VAL A 166 8.59 6.52 12.11
N ILE A 167 7.72 7.53 12.16
CA ILE A 167 8.13 8.90 12.51
C ILE A 167 8.71 8.97 13.93
N CYS A 168 8.10 8.29 14.89
CA CYS A 168 8.58 8.27 16.27
C CYS A 168 10.00 7.68 16.36
N PHE A 169 10.27 6.55 15.71
CA PHE A 169 11.59 5.93 15.74
C PHE A 169 12.66 6.72 14.96
N ILE A 170 12.30 7.37 13.85
CA ILE A 170 13.20 8.30 13.16
C ILE A 170 13.61 9.45 14.10
N GLU A 171 12.65 10.08 14.78
CA GLU A 171 12.94 11.17 15.71
C GLU A 171 13.76 10.68 16.92
N LEU A 172 13.48 9.50 17.46
CA LEU A 172 14.27 8.90 18.54
C LEU A 172 15.72 8.60 18.11
N ALA A 173 15.91 8.10 16.89
CA ALA A 173 17.24 7.87 16.33
C ALA A 173 18.00 9.19 16.12
N LYS A 174 17.34 10.23 15.61
CA LYS A 174 17.90 11.59 15.49
C LYS A 174 18.31 12.19 16.83
N LEU A 175 17.60 11.85 17.91
CA LEU A 175 17.94 12.26 19.28
C LEU A 175 19.10 11.47 19.89
N GLY A 176 19.77 10.61 19.12
CA GLY A 176 20.94 9.84 19.56
C GLY A 176 20.58 8.58 20.35
N ARG A 177 19.32 8.14 20.35
CA ARG A 177 18.99 6.84 20.94
C ARG A 177 19.54 5.72 20.06
N PRO A 178 20.27 4.75 20.64
CA PRO A 178 20.88 3.68 19.85
C PRO A 178 19.81 2.77 19.24
N MET A 179 19.75 2.72 17.90
CA MET A 179 18.90 1.80 17.17
C MET A 179 19.67 0.50 16.93
N LYS A 180 19.38 -0.53 17.74
CA LYS A 180 19.96 -1.86 17.53
C LYS A 180 19.25 -2.54 16.36
N VAL A 181 19.98 -2.75 15.28
CA VAL A 181 19.57 -3.54 14.11
C VAL A 181 20.29 -4.89 14.14
N ARG A 182 19.62 -5.96 13.72
CA ARG A 182 20.24 -7.29 13.61
C ARG A 182 21.31 -7.24 12.51
N LYS A 183 22.46 -7.87 12.78
CA LYS A 183 23.53 -8.04 11.78
C LYS A 183 23.05 -8.92 10.62
N ILE A 184 23.38 -8.53 9.40
CA ILE A 184 23.05 -9.27 8.17
C ILE A 184 24.33 -9.95 7.70
N ALA A 185 24.38 -11.28 7.78
CA ALA A 185 25.59 -12.06 7.51
C ALA A 185 26.17 -11.79 6.10
N GLY A 186 25.31 -11.67 5.08
CA GLY A 186 25.76 -11.38 3.72
C GLY A 186 26.41 -10.01 3.56
N LEU A 187 26.08 -9.02 4.39
CA LEU A 187 26.75 -7.72 4.37
C LEU A 187 28.09 -7.76 5.11
N GLU A 188 28.21 -8.55 6.18
CA GLU A 188 29.48 -8.74 6.89
C GLU A 188 30.49 -9.53 6.04
N ALA A 189 30.02 -10.37 5.12
CA ALA A 189 30.85 -11.14 4.20
C ALA A 189 31.45 -10.30 3.04
N VAL A 190 31.03 -9.04 2.86
CA VAL A 190 31.53 -8.18 1.76
C VAL A 190 33.04 -7.97 1.87
N ASP A 191 33.53 -7.59 3.05
CA ASP A 191 34.95 -7.30 3.27
C ASP A 191 35.82 -8.54 3.05
N GLU A 192 35.36 -9.72 3.53
CA GLU A 192 36.03 -10.99 3.28
C GLU A 192 36.05 -11.34 1.78
N ALA A 193 34.91 -11.20 1.10
CA ALA A 193 34.79 -11.54 -0.31
C ALA A 193 35.67 -10.66 -1.20
N VAL A 194 35.71 -9.35 -0.93
CA VAL A 194 36.57 -8.40 -1.65
C VAL A 194 38.04 -8.64 -1.31
N GLY A 195 38.38 -8.82 -0.03
CA GLY A 195 39.75 -9.11 0.39
C GLY A 195 40.30 -10.37 -0.26
N ARG A 196 39.49 -11.44 -0.33
CA ARG A 196 39.85 -12.68 -1.01
C ARG A 196 40.07 -12.47 -2.51
N ALA A 197 39.25 -11.63 -3.16
CA ALA A 197 39.43 -11.31 -4.57
C ALA A 197 40.77 -10.60 -4.83
N THR A 198 41.14 -9.64 -3.97
CA THR A 198 42.45 -9.00 -3.98
C THR A 198 43.58 -10.01 -3.77
N GLU A 199 43.51 -10.86 -2.74
CA GLU A 199 44.55 -11.86 -2.43
C GLU A 199 44.77 -12.85 -3.58
N MET A 200 43.70 -13.21 -4.30
CA MET A 200 43.77 -14.11 -5.45
C MET A 200 44.16 -13.40 -6.76
N GLY A 201 44.22 -12.07 -6.78
CA GLY A 201 44.44 -11.28 -8.00
C GLY A 201 43.33 -11.44 -9.04
N ARG A 202 42.09 -11.71 -8.59
CA ARG A 202 40.91 -11.95 -9.44
C ARG A 202 39.87 -10.86 -9.23
N SER A 203 38.97 -10.67 -10.19
CA SER A 203 37.92 -9.66 -10.09
C SER A 203 36.80 -10.04 -9.12
N VAL A 204 36.07 -9.02 -8.70
CA VAL A 204 34.75 -9.09 -8.07
C VAL A 204 33.71 -8.87 -9.17
N LEU A 205 32.79 -9.81 -9.35
CA LEU A 205 31.63 -9.66 -10.23
C LEU A 205 30.45 -9.12 -9.41
N PHE A 206 29.79 -8.07 -9.88
CA PHE A 206 28.57 -7.54 -9.27
C PHE A 206 27.44 -7.44 -10.29
N VAL A 207 26.31 -8.06 -9.99
CA VAL A 207 25.11 -8.05 -10.84
C VAL A 207 23.96 -7.39 -10.08
N PRO A 208 23.51 -6.19 -10.49
CA PRO A 208 22.45 -5.42 -9.80
C PRO A 208 21.01 -5.88 -10.13
N GLY A 209 20.83 -7.15 -10.52
CA GLY A 209 19.57 -7.67 -11.09
C GLY A 209 19.38 -7.37 -12.58
N ILE A 210 18.26 -7.81 -13.14
CA ILE A 210 17.96 -7.69 -14.59
C ILE A 210 16.87 -6.66 -14.94
N GLN A 211 16.31 -5.98 -13.93
CA GLN A 211 15.27 -4.97 -14.07
C GLN A 211 15.85 -3.55 -14.13
N ASP A 212 15.06 -2.61 -14.65
CA ASP A 212 15.48 -1.22 -14.84
C ASP A 212 15.40 -0.41 -13.53
N MET A 213 15.78 0.87 -13.58
CA MET A 213 15.78 1.82 -12.47
C MET A 213 14.39 2.11 -11.87
N ASN A 214 13.32 1.62 -12.49
CA ASN A 214 11.96 1.68 -11.94
C ASN A 214 11.68 0.56 -10.93
N ASP A 215 12.55 -0.46 -10.83
CA ASP A 215 12.48 -1.50 -9.81
C ASP A 215 13.26 -1.08 -8.56
N ILE A 216 12.58 -1.09 -7.42
CA ILE A 216 13.15 -0.68 -6.13
C ILE A 216 14.31 -1.58 -5.67
N GLN A 217 14.35 -2.85 -6.11
CA GLN A 217 15.44 -3.78 -5.78
C GLN A 217 16.72 -3.43 -6.55
N THR A 218 16.61 -2.96 -7.79
CA THR A 218 17.76 -2.49 -8.57
C THR A 218 18.42 -1.29 -7.88
N ILE A 219 17.61 -0.35 -7.40
CA ILE A 219 18.09 0.80 -6.61
C ILE A 219 18.79 0.33 -5.32
N ALA A 220 18.19 -0.62 -4.60
CA ALA A 220 18.79 -1.20 -3.39
C ALA A 220 20.13 -1.91 -3.71
N GLY A 221 20.20 -2.65 -4.82
CA GLY A 221 21.42 -3.27 -5.31
C GLY A 221 22.53 -2.25 -5.58
N LEU A 222 22.22 -1.13 -6.24
CA LEU A 222 23.19 -0.05 -6.48
C LEU A 222 23.67 0.62 -5.18
N ASN A 223 22.80 0.77 -4.18
CA ASN A 223 23.23 1.26 -2.86
C ASN A 223 24.26 0.32 -2.20
N ILE A 224 24.08 -0.99 -2.34
CA ILE A 224 25.07 -1.97 -1.83
C ILE A 224 26.34 -1.95 -2.69
N LEU A 225 26.22 -1.77 -4.01
CA LEU A 225 27.37 -1.60 -4.91
C LEU A 225 28.27 -0.46 -4.44
N SER A 226 27.73 0.64 -3.92
CA SER A 226 28.54 1.75 -3.38
C SER A 226 29.48 1.28 -2.26
N HIS A 227 28.99 0.42 -1.36
CA HIS A 227 29.81 -0.13 -0.30
C HIS A 227 30.85 -1.13 -0.82
N VAL A 228 30.45 -2.07 -1.68
CA VAL A 228 31.37 -3.02 -2.33
C VAL A 228 32.48 -2.28 -3.09
N ALA A 229 32.12 -1.21 -3.82
CA ALA A 229 33.04 -0.39 -4.58
C ALA A 229 34.02 0.38 -3.69
N ARG A 230 33.55 0.91 -2.55
CA ARG A 230 34.40 1.57 -1.57
C ARG A 230 35.41 0.60 -0.97
N THR A 231 34.95 -0.57 -0.52
CA THR A 231 35.83 -1.63 0.00
C THR A 231 36.82 -2.06 -1.08
N ALA A 232 36.37 -2.27 -2.32
CA ALA A 232 37.25 -2.61 -3.44
C ALA A 232 38.31 -1.55 -3.71
N ALA A 233 37.97 -0.26 -3.62
CA ALA A 233 38.94 0.82 -3.77
C ALA A 233 40.01 0.81 -2.66
N GLU A 234 39.64 0.46 -1.42
CA GLU A 234 40.56 0.33 -0.28
C GLU A 234 41.51 -0.88 -0.45
N PHE A 235 41.01 -1.99 -0.99
CA PHE A 235 41.77 -3.22 -1.24
C PHE A 235 42.38 -3.33 -2.64
N ASP A 236 42.28 -2.29 -3.48
CA ASP A 236 42.74 -2.30 -4.89
C ASP A 236 42.15 -3.46 -5.73
N ALA A 237 40.90 -3.83 -5.46
CA ALA A 237 40.18 -4.88 -6.17
C ALA A 237 39.47 -4.33 -7.42
N LYS A 238 39.42 -5.14 -8.49
CA LYS A 238 38.64 -4.80 -9.69
C LYS A 238 37.20 -5.24 -9.52
N VAL A 239 36.25 -4.31 -9.63
CA VAL A 239 34.80 -4.59 -9.61
C VAL A 239 34.24 -4.49 -11.02
N GLU A 240 33.77 -5.62 -11.55
CA GLU A 240 33.15 -5.71 -12.86
C GLU A 240 31.63 -5.79 -12.72
N VAL A 241 30.92 -4.91 -13.43
CA VAL A 241 29.47 -4.70 -13.31
C VAL A 241 28.80 -4.79 -14.68
N PRO A 242 28.64 -6.01 -15.23
CA PRO A 242 27.86 -6.18 -16.45
C PRO A 242 26.37 -5.92 -16.15
N THR A 243 25.68 -5.18 -17.00
CA THR A 243 24.27 -4.83 -16.81
C THR A 243 23.41 -5.17 -18.03
N SER A 244 22.15 -5.53 -17.79
CA SER A 244 21.17 -5.79 -18.85
C SER A 244 20.35 -4.55 -19.25
N ARG A 245 20.54 -3.42 -18.56
CA ARG A 245 19.80 -2.17 -18.77
C ARG A 245 20.76 -1.00 -18.85
N ALA A 246 20.62 -0.17 -19.89
CA ALA A 246 21.53 0.95 -20.14
C ALA A 246 21.47 2.04 -19.05
N LEU A 247 20.28 2.29 -18.47
CA LEU A 247 20.15 3.25 -17.36
C LEU A 247 20.84 2.74 -16.10
N VAL A 248 20.75 1.44 -15.83
CA VAL A 248 21.43 0.79 -14.71
C VAL A 248 22.94 0.83 -14.89
N MET A 249 23.47 0.64 -16.12
CA MET A 249 24.89 0.85 -16.43
C MET A 249 25.37 2.25 -16.05
N THR A 250 24.62 3.28 -16.44
CA THR A 250 24.97 4.69 -16.15
C THR A 250 24.97 4.94 -14.66
N ALA A 251 23.92 4.50 -13.95
CA ALA A 251 23.84 4.64 -12.50
C ALA A 251 24.94 3.84 -11.76
N ALA A 252 25.30 2.65 -12.25
CA ALA A 252 26.41 1.86 -11.73
C ALA A 252 27.76 2.58 -11.90
N ARG A 253 28.01 3.20 -13.07
CA ARG A 253 29.22 4.00 -13.31
C ARG A 253 29.31 5.20 -12.36
N GLU A 254 28.22 5.94 -12.19
CA GLU A 254 28.16 7.05 -11.24
C GLU A 254 28.41 6.58 -9.80
N THR A 255 27.83 5.45 -9.41
CA THR A 255 28.01 4.84 -8.09
C THR A 255 29.45 4.42 -7.86
N LEU A 256 30.06 3.72 -8.82
CA LEU A 256 31.47 3.32 -8.78
C LEU A 256 32.38 4.56 -8.68
N GLN A 257 32.21 5.53 -9.58
CA GLN A 257 33.01 6.75 -9.60
C GLN A 257 32.92 7.51 -8.28
N GLY A 258 31.70 7.70 -7.75
CA GLY A 258 31.48 8.37 -6.48
C GLY A 258 32.12 7.64 -5.30
N SER A 259 32.06 6.31 -5.29
CA SER A 259 32.61 5.48 -4.21
C SER A 259 34.15 5.45 -4.23
N PHE A 260 34.77 5.32 -5.40
CA PHE A 260 36.22 5.40 -5.56
C PHE A 260 36.76 6.81 -5.23
N LEU A 261 36.02 7.86 -5.60
CA LEU A 261 36.36 9.24 -5.22
C LEU A 261 36.27 9.44 -3.70
N ALA A 262 35.21 8.94 -3.06
CA ALA A 262 35.03 9.03 -1.61
C ALA A 262 36.08 8.23 -0.83
N ALA A 263 36.59 7.14 -1.39
CA ALA A 263 37.72 6.37 -0.85
C ALA A 263 39.10 7.04 -1.09
N GLY A 264 39.15 8.16 -1.83
CA GLY A 264 40.41 8.84 -2.15
C GLY A 264 41.26 8.15 -3.22
N ARG A 265 40.66 7.26 -4.03
CA ARG A 265 41.32 6.48 -5.09
C ARG A 265 40.68 6.72 -6.48
N PRO A 266 40.52 7.99 -6.93
CA PRO A 266 39.89 8.27 -8.23
C PRO A 266 40.71 7.76 -9.43
N ASP A 267 42.01 7.54 -9.24
CA ASP A 267 42.93 6.98 -10.23
C ASP A 267 42.72 5.48 -10.49
N ALA A 268 42.16 4.75 -9.53
CA ALA A 268 41.83 3.33 -9.66
C ALA A 268 40.46 3.08 -10.33
N TYR A 269 39.64 4.12 -10.50
CA TYR A 269 38.34 3.99 -11.17
C TYR A 269 38.51 3.72 -12.67
N ASN A 270 37.89 2.63 -13.15
CA ASN A 270 37.83 2.30 -14.57
C ASN A 270 36.36 2.23 -15.05
N PRO A 271 35.91 3.17 -15.91
CA PRO A 271 34.54 3.17 -16.42
C PRO A 271 34.22 1.99 -17.36
N ASP A 272 35.23 1.32 -17.92
CA ASP A 272 35.05 0.20 -18.83
C ASP A 272 34.69 -1.10 -18.09
N LEU A 273 34.84 -1.15 -16.77
CA LEU A 273 34.43 -2.30 -15.96
C LEU A 273 32.91 -2.34 -15.66
N SER A 274 32.19 -1.26 -15.97
CA SER A 274 30.72 -1.23 -15.91
C SER A 274 30.16 -0.98 -17.30
N TYR A 275 29.45 -1.95 -17.86
CA TYR A 275 29.03 -1.90 -19.26
C TYR A 275 27.70 -2.60 -19.49
N TYR A 276 27.05 -2.23 -20.58
CA TYR A 276 25.81 -2.82 -21.06
C TYR A 276 26.12 -4.01 -21.98
N VAL A 277 25.39 -5.11 -21.79
CA VAL A 277 25.56 -6.33 -22.60
C VAL A 277 24.40 -6.48 -23.60
N THR A 278 23.19 -6.72 -23.09
CA THR A 278 21.95 -6.88 -23.87
C THR A 278 20.75 -6.83 -22.92
N ASP A 279 19.60 -6.46 -23.44
CA ASP A 279 18.31 -6.42 -22.74
C ASP A 279 17.56 -7.76 -22.80
N GLU A 280 18.00 -8.70 -23.64
CA GLU A 280 17.47 -10.06 -23.70
C GLU A 280 18.04 -10.89 -22.54
N GLN A 281 17.14 -11.44 -21.73
CA GLN A 281 17.46 -12.05 -20.43
C GLN A 281 18.49 -13.18 -20.57
N PHE A 282 18.27 -14.16 -21.45
CA PHE A 282 19.16 -15.32 -21.52
C PHE A 282 20.46 -15.03 -22.28
N GLY A 283 20.46 -14.07 -23.19
CA GLY A 283 21.65 -13.52 -23.84
C GLY A 283 22.57 -12.84 -22.82
N TYR A 284 22.00 -12.04 -21.92
CA TYR A 284 22.73 -11.45 -20.80
C TYR A 284 23.36 -12.53 -19.92
N VAL A 285 22.58 -13.54 -19.54
CA VAL A 285 23.04 -14.63 -18.67
C VAL A 285 24.09 -15.49 -19.32
N ALA A 286 23.95 -15.81 -20.62
CA ALA A 286 24.95 -16.56 -21.38
C ALA A 286 26.27 -15.79 -21.46
N TYR A 287 26.21 -14.47 -21.64
CA TYR A 287 27.40 -13.62 -21.63
C TYR A 287 28.09 -13.62 -20.25
N VAL A 288 27.34 -13.35 -19.18
CA VAL A 288 27.88 -13.29 -17.81
C VAL A 288 28.42 -14.66 -17.38
N SER A 289 27.69 -15.75 -17.63
CA SER A 289 28.15 -17.10 -17.31
C SER A 289 29.41 -17.46 -18.11
N GLY A 290 29.44 -17.10 -19.40
CA GLY A 290 30.62 -17.26 -20.25
C GLY A 290 31.83 -16.47 -19.75
N MET A 291 31.62 -15.27 -19.24
CA MET A 291 32.67 -14.46 -18.59
C MET A 291 33.15 -15.13 -17.30
N MET A 292 32.25 -15.60 -16.45
CA MET A 292 32.59 -16.25 -15.19
C MET A 292 33.50 -17.46 -15.39
N VAL A 293 33.21 -18.32 -16.38
CA VAL A 293 34.07 -19.50 -16.64
C VAL A 293 35.45 -19.16 -17.24
N ARG A 294 35.58 -18.03 -17.92
CA ARG A 294 36.85 -17.55 -18.51
C ARG A 294 37.71 -16.81 -17.50
N GLU A 295 37.14 -15.78 -16.88
CA GLU A 295 37.85 -14.83 -16.01
C GLU A 295 37.92 -15.32 -14.56
N LYS A 296 37.00 -16.21 -14.16
CA LYS A 296 36.94 -16.84 -12.83
C LYS A 296 36.99 -15.81 -11.70
N PRO A 297 36.03 -14.86 -11.62
CA PRO A 297 35.95 -13.91 -10.52
C PRO A 297 36.00 -14.64 -9.18
N ALA A 298 36.71 -14.07 -8.21
CA ALA A 298 36.86 -14.68 -6.90
C ALA A 298 35.63 -14.47 -6.01
N ALA A 299 34.84 -13.42 -6.27
CA ALA A 299 33.61 -13.12 -5.56
C ALA A 299 32.52 -12.73 -6.56
N CYS A 300 31.29 -13.19 -6.32
CA CYS A 300 30.11 -12.84 -7.11
C CYS A 300 29.02 -12.28 -6.20
N PHE A 301 28.55 -11.08 -6.51
CA PHE A 301 27.45 -10.42 -5.83
C PHE A 301 26.22 -10.38 -6.74
N TYR A 302 25.11 -10.94 -6.28
CA TYR A 302 23.83 -10.96 -7.01
C TYR A 302 22.77 -10.21 -6.21
N LEU A 303 22.68 -8.89 -6.38
CA LEU A 303 21.87 -8.03 -5.49
C LEU A 303 20.87 -7.21 -6.31
N GLY A 304 19.60 -7.62 -6.31
CA GLY A 304 18.56 -6.96 -7.09
C GLY A 304 17.36 -7.85 -7.42
N SER A 305 16.66 -7.49 -8.50
CA SER A 305 15.50 -8.22 -9.01
C SER A 305 15.97 -9.32 -9.98
N PHE A 306 15.70 -10.58 -9.62
CA PHE A 306 16.08 -11.76 -10.40
C PHE A 306 14.90 -12.68 -10.66
N PHE A 307 15.01 -13.49 -11.72
CA PHE A 307 14.03 -14.47 -12.15
C PHE A 307 14.74 -15.81 -12.44
N ALA A 308 14.37 -16.50 -13.52
CA ALA A 308 14.86 -17.83 -13.88
C ALA A 308 16.39 -17.93 -13.99
N GLU A 309 17.08 -16.82 -14.21
CA GLU A 309 18.53 -16.75 -14.30
C GLU A 309 19.26 -16.88 -12.97
N SER A 310 18.58 -16.69 -11.85
CA SER A 310 19.17 -16.73 -10.50
C SER A 310 19.99 -18.00 -10.27
N LEU A 311 19.40 -19.17 -10.55
CA LEU A 311 20.05 -20.46 -10.37
C LEU A 311 21.21 -20.68 -11.36
N ILE A 312 21.08 -20.21 -12.59
CA ILE A 312 22.12 -20.36 -13.61
C ILE A 312 23.37 -19.58 -13.20
N LEU A 313 23.19 -18.33 -12.80
CA LEU A 313 24.29 -17.48 -12.34
C LEU A 313 24.92 -18.06 -11.07
N ALA A 314 24.11 -18.42 -10.07
CA ALA A 314 24.60 -18.95 -8.80
C ALA A 314 25.34 -20.28 -8.94
N GLU A 315 24.83 -21.21 -9.75
CA GLU A 315 25.53 -22.50 -9.97
C GLU A 315 26.81 -22.30 -10.79
N THR A 316 26.81 -21.36 -11.75
CA THR A 316 28.03 -21.01 -12.49
C THR A 316 29.09 -20.43 -11.55
N GLY A 317 28.71 -19.56 -10.62
CA GLY A 317 29.63 -18.96 -9.65
C GLY A 317 30.18 -19.99 -8.66
N ASN A 318 29.32 -20.91 -8.22
CA ASN A 318 29.73 -22.05 -7.40
C ASN A 318 30.74 -22.94 -8.15
N SER A 319 30.50 -23.24 -9.44
CA SER A 319 31.36 -24.10 -10.26
C SER A 319 32.80 -23.57 -10.44
N ILE A 320 32.99 -22.25 -10.36
CA ILE A 320 34.31 -21.60 -10.44
C ILE A 320 34.94 -21.36 -9.06
N GLY A 321 34.25 -21.71 -7.98
CA GLY A 321 34.69 -21.52 -6.59
C GLY A 321 34.62 -20.08 -6.09
N ALA A 322 33.77 -19.23 -6.69
CA ALA A 322 33.57 -17.87 -6.22
C ALA A 322 32.77 -17.87 -4.91
N ILE A 323 33.06 -16.94 -3.99
CA ILE A 323 32.20 -16.67 -2.84
C ILE A 323 31.02 -15.89 -3.35
N GLN A 324 29.83 -16.28 -2.93
CA GLN A 324 28.60 -15.75 -3.48
C GLN A 324 27.76 -15.10 -2.39
N VAL A 325 27.48 -13.81 -2.59
CA VAL A 325 26.54 -13.05 -1.76
C VAL A 325 25.39 -12.62 -2.64
N ALA A 326 24.22 -13.20 -2.39
CA ALA A 326 23.00 -12.93 -3.15
C ALA A 326 21.98 -12.16 -2.31
N GLY A 327 21.01 -11.52 -2.96
CA GLY A 327 19.93 -10.82 -2.30
C GLY A 327 18.84 -10.42 -3.28
N THR A 328 17.61 -10.82 -2.96
CA THR A 328 16.43 -10.49 -3.77
C THR A 328 15.18 -10.42 -2.91
N ALA A 329 14.24 -9.58 -3.33
CA ALA A 329 12.88 -9.54 -2.78
C ALA A 329 11.89 -10.41 -3.57
N GLN A 330 12.34 -11.14 -4.60
CA GLN A 330 11.51 -12.04 -5.38
C GLN A 330 11.31 -13.38 -4.65
N PRO A 331 10.10 -13.70 -4.13
CA PRO A 331 9.89 -14.89 -3.30
C PRO A 331 10.16 -16.20 -4.02
N SER A 332 9.93 -16.24 -5.34
CA SER A 332 10.13 -17.42 -6.16
C SER A 332 11.60 -17.76 -6.44
N GLN A 333 12.54 -16.81 -6.24
CA GLN A 333 13.97 -17.04 -6.50
C GLN A 333 14.79 -17.24 -5.24
N LEU A 334 14.28 -16.81 -4.08
CA LEU A 334 14.97 -16.97 -2.79
C LEU A 334 15.45 -18.41 -2.53
N PRO A 335 14.68 -19.48 -2.78
CA PRO A 335 15.16 -20.84 -2.55
C PRO A 335 16.40 -21.21 -3.36
N PHE A 336 16.55 -20.67 -4.57
CA PHE A 336 17.71 -20.96 -5.42
C PHE A 336 18.98 -20.30 -4.88
N PHE A 337 18.90 -19.02 -4.49
CA PHE A 337 20.05 -18.35 -3.88
C PHE A 337 20.40 -18.94 -2.51
N VAL A 338 19.42 -19.28 -1.68
CA VAL A 338 19.67 -19.95 -0.39
C VAL A 338 20.36 -21.30 -0.58
N ALA A 339 20.05 -22.03 -1.65
CA ALA A 339 20.65 -23.33 -1.91
C ALA A 339 22.03 -23.25 -2.59
N ALA A 340 22.29 -22.22 -3.39
CA ALA A 340 23.47 -22.16 -4.26
C ALA A 340 24.52 -21.09 -3.86
N CYS A 341 24.20 -20.16 -2.96
CA CYS A 341 25.10 -19.10 -2.51
C CYS A 341 25.50 -19.25 -1.04
N ASP A 342 26.68 -18.75 -0.68
CA ASP A 342 27.19 -18.80 0.71
C ASP A 342 26.35 -17.93 1.65
N TYR A 343 25.93 -16.75 1.17
CA TYR A 343 25.10 -15.82 1.90
C TYR A 343 23.95 -15.31 1.03
N THR A 344 22.74 -15.27 1.59
CA THR A 344 21.55 -14.75 0.90
C THR A 344 20.81 -13.76 1.78
N LEU A 345 20.62 -12.54 1.28
CA LEU A 345 19.74 -11.54 1.85
C LEU A 345 18.29 -11.86 1.45
N ILE A 346 17.44 -12.05 2.45
CA ILE A 346 16.07 -12.52 2.25
C ILE A 346 15.10 -11.35 2.26
N GLY A 347 14.47 -11.08 1.11
CA GLY A 347 13.31 -10.18 1.09
C GLY A 347 13.66 -8.75 1.49
N GLU A 348 13.12 -8.34 2.62
CA GLU A 348 13.33 -7.01 3.19
C GLU A 348 14.76 -6.71 3.61
N GLU A 349 15.59 -7.74 3.82
CA GLU A 349 17.01 -7.55 4.14
C GLU A 349 17.75 -6.79 3.03
N LEU A 350 17.36 -6.97 1.77
CA LEU A 350 17.92 -6.22 0.63
C LEU A 350 17.65 -4.72 0.78
N PHE A 351 16.45 -4.34 1.22
CA PHE A 351 16.08 -2.93 1.42
C PHE A 351 16.65 -2.35 2.72
N ALA A 352 16.83 -3.20 3.74
CA ALA A 352 17.45 -2.80 5.00
C ALA A 352 18.97 -2.60 4.86
N ALA A 353 19.59 -3.15 3.82
CA ALA A 353 21.04 -3.09 3.62
C ALA A 353 21.57 -1.65 3.55
N SER A 354 20.87 -0.72 2.88
CA SER A 354 21.33 0.68 2.81
C SER A 354 21.38 1.33 4.20
N ALA A 355 20.37 1.07 5.04
CA ALA A 355 20.32 1.56 6.43
C ALA A 355 21.48 1.02 7.26
N TYR A 356 21.82 -0.26 7.05
CA TYR A 356 22.92 -0.93 7.73
C TYR A 356 24.29 -0.35 7.32
N LEU A 357 24.49 -0.16 6.01
CA LEU A 357 25.75 0.29 5.43
C LEU A 357 25.99 1.80 5.64
N SER A 358 24.95 2.63 5.55
CA SER A 358 25.05 4.08 5.75
C SER A 358 25.20 4.46 7.22
N GLY A 359 24.64 3.64 8.13
CA GLY A 359 24.55 3.94 9.56
C GLY A 359 23.72 5.20 9.86
N SER A 360 22.95 5.71 8.89
CA SER A 360 22.23 6.97 9.06
C SER A 360 21.11 6.81 10.10
N PRO A 361 20.99 7.75 11.06
CA PRO A 361 19.94 7.66 12.08
C PRO A 361 18.52 7.62 11.49
N GLU A 362 18.32 8.28 10.34
CA GLU A 362 17.02 8.31 9.66
C GLU A 362 16.62 6.95 9.09
N GLU A 363 17.52 6.29 8.38
CA GLU A 363 17.24 4.99 7.78
C GLU A 363 17.13 3.90 8.87
N LEU A 364 18.01 3.92 9.88
CA LEU A 364 17.95 3.01 11.02
C LEU A 364 16.66 3.19 11.84
N GLY A 365 16.23 4.43 12.07
CA GLY A 365 14.98 4.74 12.75
C GLY A 365 13.76 4.30 11.94
N SER A 366 13.78 4.51 10.63
CA SER A 366 12.72 4.04 9.73
C SER A 366 12.58 2.52 9.77
N LEU A 367 13.70 1.80 9.64
CA LEU A 367 13.73 0.33 9.70
C LEU A 367 13.15 -0.17 11.02
N LYS A 368 13.60 0.40 12.15
CA LYS A 368 13.09 0.00 13.47
C LYS A 368 11.60 0.29 13.65
N GLY A 369 11.12 1.43 13.15
CA GLY A 369 9.72 1.80 13.22
C GLY A 369 8.82 0.88 12.39
N GLN A 370 9.30 0.45 11.21
CA GLN A 370 8.61 -0.54 10.38
C GLN A 370 8.53 -1.89 11.08
N ASP A 371 9.62 -2.37 11.68
CA ASP A 371 9.64 -3.63 12.45
C ASP A 371 8.64 -3.61 13.61
N VAL A 372 8.61 -2.51 14.36
CA VAL A 372 7.64 -2.35 15.46
C VAL A 372 6.21 -2.30 14.93
N GLY A 373 5.97 -1.61 13.82
CA GLY A 373 4.67 -1.59 13.15
C GLY A 373 4.20 -3.00 12.77
N LYS A 374 5.10 -3.82 12.19
CA LYS A 374 4.81 -5.23 11.86
C LYS A 374 4.50 -6.06 13.09
N ILE A 375 5.24 -5.89 14.19
CA ILE A 375 4.98 -6.61 15.44
C ILE A 375 3.59 -6.23 15.99
N ILE A 376 3.22 -4.95 15.99
CA ILE A 376 1.90 -4.49 16.44
C ILE A 376 0.80 -5.16 15.59
N VAL A 377 0.96 -5.17 14.27
CA VAL A 377 0.01 -5.82 13.36
C VAL A 377 -0.05 -7.32 13.61
N ALA A 378 1.08 -8.00 13.78
CA ALA A 378 1.15 -9.43 14.06
C ALA A 378 0.43 -9.79 15.37
N VAL A 379 0.66 -9.02 16.44
CA VAL A 379 -0.05 -9.18 17.72
C VAL A 379 -1.55 -8.95 17.53
N GLY A 380 -1.95 -7.93 16.76
CA GLY A 380 -3.35 -7.66 16.44
C GLY A 380 -4.03 -8.81 15.70
N ILE A 381 -3.34 -9.40 14.71
CA ILE A 381 -3.85 -10.57 13.98
C ILE A 381 -4.03 -11.75 14.93
N VAL A 382 -3.01 -12.08 15.74
CA VAL A 382 -3.09 -13.19 16.70
C VAL A 382 -4.22 -12.97 17.71
N ALA A 383 -4.33 -11.76 18.27
CA ALA A 383 -5.39 -11.41 19.20
C ALA A 383 -6.78 -11.52 18.54
N GLY A 384 -6.92 -11.06 17.30
CA GLY A 384 -8.15 -11.19 16.52
C GLY A 384 -8.52 -12.64 16.26
N CYS A 385 -7.57 -13.48 15.83
CA CYS A 385 -7.81 -14.91 15.63
C CYS A 385 -8.24 -15.60 16.93
N VAL A 386 -7.60 -15.28 18.06
CA VAL A 386 -8.01 -15.80 19.37
C VAL A 386 -9.42 -15.33 19.70
N TRP A 387 -9.69 -14.02 19.62
CA TRP A 387 -11.01 -13.46 19.92
C TRP A 387 -12.14 -14.12 19.12
N GLU A 388 -11.97 -14.25 17.80
CA GLU A 388 -12.94 -14.94 16.92
C GLU A 388 -13.12 -16.41 17.29
N THR A 389 -12.02 -17.12 17.58
CA THR A 389 -12.09 -18.53 17.99
C THR A 389 -12.85 -18.71 19.30
N TRP A 390 -12.68 -17.79 20.26
CA TRP A 390 -13.41 -17.80 21.53
C TRP A 390 -14.89 -17.45 21.37
N LEU A 391 -15.24 -16.54 20.45
CA LEU A 391 -16.63 -16.17 20.15
C LEU A 391 -17.40 -17.28 19.42
N LEU A 392 -16.71 -18.04 18.57
CA LEU A 392 -17.29 -19.17 17.84
C LEU A 392 -17.43 -20.44 18.70
N TRP A 393 -16.89 -20.47 19.91
CA TRP A 393 -17.08 -21.58 20.84
C TRP A 393 -18.37 -21.36 21.63
N PRO A 394 -19.47 -22.07 21.33
CA PRO A 394 -20.66 -22.01 22.16
C PRO A 394 -20.32 -22.70 23.49
N ALA A 395 -20.54 -21.99 24.60
CA ALA A 395 -20.46 -22.56 25.94
C ALA A 395 -21.49 -23.68 26.14
#